data_AF-Q9X1L5-F1
#
_entry.id   AF-Q9X1L5-F1
#
_cell.length_a   1.000
_cell.length_b   1.000
_cell.length_c   1.000
_cell.angle_alpha   90.00
_cell.angle_beta   90.00
_cell.angle_gamma   90.00
#
_symmetry.space_group_name_H-M   'P 1'
#
loop_
_entity.id
_entity.type
_entity.pdbx_description
1 polymer ?
#
loop_
_entity_poly.entity_id
_entity_poly.type
_entity_poly.pdbx_seq_one_letter_code
_entity_poly.pdbx_strand_id
1 'polypeptide(L)'
;MPMVKRISEISFLSVLIGLFLGWYFVFQVNMLDFWWRMFMTTLIFSVISIFLGGKRNIKPNKYEAPLAIYSAVAAYLLFVVGYLISLLIPPFHRDVVSVYGLAEGQNALKVIILLVFIAFFEEIIWRGFVTEFLLQRLDVVPSILISSLLYSVVHVFTGNMALIVGAFVLGIILSLLYVITGKVSTPAFAHALWSLLIFVVLPLKGGF
;
A
#
# COMPACT_ATOMS: atom_id res chain seq x y z
N MET A 1 20.17 22.66 -5.46
CA MET A 1 19.17 21.65 -5.05
C MET A 1 17.89 21.94 -5.82
N PRO A 2 17.32 21.00 -6.61
CA PRO A 2 16.05 21.28 -7.26
C PRO A 2 14.98 21.53 -6.19
N MET A 3 14.27 22.65 -6.28
CA MET A 3 13.17 23.00 -5.37
C MET A 3 12.14 21.86 -5.38
N VAL A 4 11.92 21.22 -4.23
CA VAL A 4 10.81 20.27 -4.09
C VAL A 4 9.53 21.07 -4.28
N LYS A 5 8.74 20.75 -5.31
CA LYS A 5 7.47 21.43 -5.58
C LYS A 5 6.56 21.23 -4.38
N ARG A 6 6.16 22.32 -3.73
CA ARG A 6 5.25 22.28 -2.57
C ARG A 6 3.89 21.76 -3.03
N ILE A 7 3.38 20.72 -2.37
CA ILE A 7 2.05 20.17 -2.67
C ILE A 7 1.00 21.11 -2.04
N SER A 8 0.03 21.56 -2.83
CA SER A 8 -1.03 22.46 -2.34
C SER A 8 -2.09 21.70 -1.53
N GLU A 9 -2.77 22.38 -0.62
CA GLU A 9 -3.87 21.79 0.18
C GLU A 9 -5.03 21.35 -0.70
N ILE A 10 -5.37 22.13 -1.72
CA ILE A 10 -6.41 21.78 -2.70
C ILE A 10 -6.02 20.49 -3.43
N SER A 11 -4.77 20.40 -3.91
CA SER A 11 -4.27 19.19 -4.56
C SER A 11 -4.34 17.98 -3.64
N PHE A 12 -3.94 18.14 -2.37
CA PHE A 12 -4.00 17.08 -1.37
C PHE A 12 -5.43 16.60 -1.13
N LEU A 13 -6.37 17.51 -0.87
CA LEU A 13 -7.77 17.18 -0.64
C LEU A 13 -8.43 16.55 -1.87
N SER A 14 -8.16 17.06 -3.07
CA SER A 14 -8.69 16.49 -4.32
C SER A 14 -8.20 15.06 -4.54
N VAL A 15 -6.91 14.78 -4.32
CA VAL A 15 -6.37 13.42 -4.43
C VAL A 15 -6.98 12.53 -3.35
N LEU A 16 -7.09 12.98 -2.10
CA LEU A 16 -7.64 12.18 -1.01
C LEU A 16 -9.11 11.79 -1.25
N ILE A 17 -9.94 12.75 -1.68
CA ILE A 17 -11.34 12.47 -2.07
C ILE A 17 -11.37 11.51 -3.25
N GLY A 18 -10.53 11.74 -4.26
CA GLY A 18 -10.42 10.87 -5.43
C GLY A 18 -10.01 9.44 -5.07
N LEU A 19 -9.06 9.25 -4.14
CA LEU A 19 -8.66 7.94 -3.65
C LEU A 19 -9.79 7.23 -2.92
N PHE A 20 -10.57 7.96 -2.11
CA PHE A 20 -11.73 7.38 -1.43
C PHE A 20 -12.78 6.88 -2.43
N LEU A 21 -13.12 7.70 -3.43
CA LEU A 21 -14.03 7.31 -4.52
C LEU A 21 -13.45 6.18 -5.38
N GLY A 22 -12.14 6.20 -5.62
CA GLY A 22 -11.41 5.20 -6.38
C GLY A 22 -11.39 3.84 -5.67
N TRP A 23 -11.18 3.81 -4.35
CA TRP A 23 -11.23 2.59 -3.56
C TRP A 23 -12.66 2.05 -3.45
N TYR A 24 -13.67 2.93 -3.33
CA TYR A 24 -15.06 2.51 -3.47
C TYR A 24 -15.29 1.80 -4.81
N PHE A 25 -14.84 2.39 -5.92
CA PHE A 25 -14.92 1.77 -7.24
C PHE A 25 -14.18 0.42 -7.30
N VAL A 26 -12.98 0.32 -6.73
CA VAL A 26 -12.20 -0.92 -6.72
C VAL A 26 -12.93 -2.04 -6.00
N PHE A 27 -13.53 -1.79 -4.84
CA PHE A 27 -14.09 -2.84 -3.99
C PHE A 27 -15.59 -3.09 -4.17
N GLN A 28 -16.37 -2.10 -4.59
CA GLN A 28 -17.84 -2.17 -4.59
C GLN A 28 -18.45 -2.29 -6.00
N VAL A 29 -17.67 -2.08 -7.07
CA VAL A 29 -18.18 -2.07 -8.44
C VAL A 29 -17.71 -3.31 -9.22
N ASN A 30 -18.63 -3.98 -9.93
CA ASN A 30 -18.38 -5.23 -10.66
C ASN A 30 -18.25 -5.06 -12.19
N MET A 31 -17.47 -4.06 -12.65
CA MET A 31 -17.31 -3.79 -14.09
C MET A 31 -16.18 -4.56 -14.77
N LEU A 32 -15.05 -4.75 -14.08
CA LEU A 32 -13.87 -5.53 -14.51
C LEU A 32 -13.53 -6.53 -13.40
N ASP A 33 -12.49 -7.34 -13.50
CA ASP A 33 -11.99 -8.04 -12.31
C ASP A 33 -11.22 -7.09 -11.37
N PHE A 34 -11.10 -7.50 -10.10
CA PHE A 34 -10.48 -6.71 -9.03
C PHE A 34 -9.09 -6.18 -9.40
N TRP A 35 -8.24 -7.04 -9.97
CA TRP A 35 -6.84 -6.69 -10.23
C TRP A 35 -6.70 -5.62 -11.30
N TRP A 36 -7.52 -5.66 -12.35
CA TRP A 36 -7.54 -4.60 -13.36
C TRP A 36 -8.08 -3.28 -12.80
N ARG A 37 -9.15 -3.32 -11.99
CA ARG A 37 -9.66 -2.10 -11.35
C ARG A 37 -8.60 -1.48 -10.45
N MET A 38 -7.93 -2.28 -9.63
CA MET A 38 -6.90 -1.82 -8.71
C MET A 38 -5.69 -1.22 -9.45
N PHE A 39 -5.20 -1.91 -10.47
CA PHE A 39 -4.11 -1.41 -11.31
C PHE A 39 -4.45 -0.09 -11.98
N MET A 40 -5.63 0.03 -12.59
CA MET A 40 -6.01 1.25 -13.31
C MET A 40 -6.22 2.43 -12.36
N THR A 41 -6.91 2.22 -11.23
CA THR A 41 -7.10 3.26 -10.21
C THR A 41 -5.74 3.75 -9.69
N THR A 42 -4.86 2.84 -9.27
CA THR A 42 -3.55 3.22 -8.73
C THR A 42 -2.66 3.87 -9.79
N LEU A 43 -2.66 3.38 -11.04
CA LEU A 43 -1.94 4.01 -12.15
C LEU A 43 -2.42 5.46 -12.36
N ILE A 44 -3.72 5.68 -12.49
CA ILE A 44 -4.30 7.02 -12.72
C ILE A 44 -3.92 7.98 -11.58
N PHE A 45 -4.15 7.57 -10.33
CA PHE A 45 -3.85 8.42 -9.18
C PHE A 45 -2.36 8.63 -8.95
N SER A 46 -1.50 7.68 -9.31
CA SER A 46 -0.04 7.86 -9.26
C SER A 46 0.42 8.93 -10.25
N VAL A 47 -0.12 8.92 -11.48
CA VAL A 47 0.17 9.93 -12.50
C VAL A 47 -0.33 11.31 -12.07
N ILE A 48 -1.56 11.41 -11.56
CA ILE A 48 -2.12 12.66 -11.02
C ILE A 48 -1.23 13.18 -9.88
N SER A 49 -0.86 12.31 -8.94
CA SER A 49 0.00 12.67 -7.79
C SER A 49 1.32 13.27 -8.24
N ILE A 50 1.96 12.70 -9.26
CA ILE A 50 3.22 13.23 -9.84
C ILE A 50 3.02 14.64 -10.41
N PHE A 51 1.98 14.87 -11.22
CA PHE A 51 1.73 16.18 -11.81
C PHE A 51 1.42 17.26 -10.75
N LEU A 52 0.77 16.85 -9.67
CA LEU A 52 0.42 17.71 -8.53
C LEU A 52 1.59 17.93 -7.53
N GLY A 53 2.79 17.41 -7.82
CA GLY A 53 4.01 17.69 -7.06
C GLY A 53 4.53 16.53 -6.22
N GLY A 54 3.93 15.35 -6.32
CA GLY A 54 4.41 14.13 -5.67
C GLY A 54 5.77 13.69 -6.18
N LYS A 55 6.59 13.13 -5.29
CA LYS A 55 7.89 12.56 -5.65
C LYS A 55 7.71 11.26 -6.44
N ARG A 56 8.60 11.08 -7.43
CA ARG A 56 8.71 9.86 -8.26
C ARG A 56 10.14 9.36 -8.37
N ASN A 57 10.93 9.49 -7.30
CA ASN A 57 12.31 9.06 -7.27
C ASN A 57 12.43 7.53 -7.19
N ILE A 58 11.90 6.85 -8.21
CA ILE A 58 11.95 5.41 -8.43
C ILE A 58 13.27 5.09 -9.12
N LYS A 59 14.37 5.36 -8.43
CA LYS A 59 15.71 4.94 -8.88
C LYS A 59 16.17 3.83 -7.94
N PRO A 60 16.36 2.60 -8.43
CA PRO A 60 16.93 1.53 -7.63
C PRO A 60 18.27 1.96 -7.06
N ASN A 61 18.47 1.73 -5.76
CA ASN A 61 19.74 1.95 -5.11
C ASN A 61 20.19 0.62 -4.48
N LYS A 62 21.28 0.05 -4.99
CA LYS A 62 21.82 -1.22 -4.50
C LYS A 62 22.13 -1.19 -2.99
N TYR A 63 22.47 -0.02 -2.45
CA TYR A 63 22.76 0.15 -1.02
C TYR A 63 21.48 0.14 -0.15
N GLU A 64 20.31 0.40 -0.74
CA GLU A 64 19.01 0.33 -0.06
C GLU A 64 18.29 -1.00 -0.31
N ALA A 65 18.81 -1.85 -1.20
CA ALA A 65 18.21 -3.15 -1.49
C ALA A 65 18.13 -4.06 -0.23
N PRO A 66 19.17 -4.16 0.63
CA PRO A 66 19.06 -4.91 1.88
C PRO A 66 17.95 -4.37 2.77
N LEU A 67 17.82 -3.04 2.88
CA LEU A 67 16.77 -2.41 3.69
C LEU A 67 15.37 -2.77 3.19
N ALA A 68 15.14 -2.72 1.87
CA ALA A 68 13.86 -3.14 1.29
C ALA A 68 13.55 -4.62 1.53
N ILE A 69 14.55 -5.50 1.38
CA ILE A 69 14.40 -6.95 1.60
C ILE A 69 14.09 -7.25 3.08
N TYR A 70 14.90 -6.75 4.01
CA TYR A 70 14.70 -7.00 5.43
C TYR A 70 13.36 -6.45 5.91
N SER A 71 12.93 -5.30 5.40
CA SER A 71 11.65 -4.71 5.77
C SER A 71 10.46 -5.49 5.21
N ALA A 72 10.57 -6.02 4.00
CA ALA A 72 9.55 -6.91 3.45
C ALA A 72 9.42 -8.21 4.26
N VAL A 73 10.53 -8.82 4.65
CA VAL A 73 10.55 -10.02 5.49
C VAL A 73 10.01 -9.71 6.88
N ALA A 74 10.44 -8.60 7.50
CA ALA A 74 9.94 -8.18 8.81
C ALA A 74 8.42 -7.90 8.78
N ALA A 75 7.94 -7.22 7.74
CA ALA A 75 6.51 -7.01 7.51
C ALA A 75 5.78 -8.36 7.34
N TYR A 76 6.33 -9.30 6.58
CA TYR A 76 5.74 -10.63 6.43
C TYR A 76 5.62 -11.36 7.78
N LEU A 77 6.69 -11.38 8.57
CA LEU A 77 6.68 -12.00 9.91
C LEU A 77 5.67 -11.33 10.85
N LEU A 78 5.50 -10.01 10.77
CA LEU A 78 4.48 -9.31 11.55
C LEU A 78 3.06 -9.72 11.13
N PHE A 79 2.83 -9.93 9.84
CA PHE A 79 1.56 -10.47 9.34
C PHE A 79 1.35 -11.93 9.73
N VAL A 80 2.41 -12.74 9.87
CA VAL A 80 2.32 -14.09 10.46
C VAL A 80 1.83 -14.00 11.90
N VAL A 81 2.38 -13.08 12.71
CA VAL A 81 1.89 -12.85 14.08
C VAL A 81 0.41 -12.43 14.07
N GLY A 82 0.02 -11.50 13.20
CA GLY A 82 -1.37 -11.09 13.01
C GLY A 82 -2.29 -12.26 12.62
N TYR A 83 -1.81 -13.15 11.75
CA TYR A 83 -2.52 -14.38 11.37
C TYR A 83 -2.67 -15.34 12.54
N LEU A 84 -1.63 -15.57 13.35
CA LEU A 84 -1.71 -16.42 14.53
C LEU A 84 -2.70 -15.87 15.57
N ILE A 85 -2.72 -14.54 15.77
CA ILE A 85 -3.72 -13.88 16.61
C ILE A 85 -5.13 -14.07 16.02
N SER A 86 -5.26 -14.02 14.69
CA SER A 86 -6.56 -14.20 14.01
C SER A 86 -7.20 -15.54 14.34
N LEU A 87 -6.42 -16.61 14.53
CA LEU A 87 -6.91 -17.94 14.88
C LEU A 87 -7.72 -17.95 16.20
N LEU A 88 -7.49 -16.97 17.08
CA LEU A 88 -8.22 -16.82 18.34
C LEU A 88 -9.54 -16.06 18.18
N ILE A 89 -9.77 -15.41 17.04
CA ILE A 89 -10.91 -14.51 16.78
C ILE A 89 -11.57 -14.93 15.46
N PRO A 90 -12.53 -15.88 15.47
CA PRO A 90 -13.04 -16.49 14.23
C PRO A 90 -13.57 -15.51 13.16
N PRO A 91 -14.27 -14.41 13.50
CA PRO A 91 -14.65 -13.40 12.49
C PRO A 91 -13.44 -12.76 11.82
N PHE A 92 -12.41 -12.41 12.59
CA PHE A 92 -11.18 -11.80 12.08
C PHE A 92 -10.35 -12.80 11.25
N HIS A 93 -10.35 -14.08 11.63
CA HIS A 93 -9.74 -15.13 10.81
C HIS A 93 -10.38 -15.26 9.42
N ARG A 94 -11.72 -15.26 9.36
CA ARG A 94 -12.46 -15.29 8.10
C ARG A 94 -12.12 -14.10 7.22
N ASP A 95 -12.00 -12.92 7.83
CA ASP A 95 -11.56 -11.71 7.13
C ASP A 95 -10.16 -11.90 6.52
N VAL A 96 -9.18 -12.41 7.27
CA VAL A 96 -7.83 -12.68 6.75
C VAL A 96 -7.88 -13.65 5.56
N VAL A 97 -8.58 -14.78 5.70
CA VAL A 97 -8.65 -15.81 4.64
C VAL A 97 -9.38 -15.30 3.40
N SER A 98 -10.44 -14.49 3.57
CA SER A 98 -11.23 -13.99 2.44
C SER A 98 -10.45 -13.11 1.45
N VAL A 99 -9.39 -12.44 1.92
CA VAL A 99 -8.53 -11.59 1.07
C VAL A 99 -7.87 -12.42 -0.03
N TYR A 100 -7.52 -13.68 0.26
CA TYR A 100 -6.91 -14.58 -0.72
C TYR A 100 -7.89 -15.02 -1.81
N GLY A 101 -9.20 -14.95 -1.55
CA GLY A 101 -10.25 -15.19 -2.54
C GLY A 101 -10.17 -14.25 -3.75
N LEU A 102 -9.56 -13.07 -3.60
CA LEU A 102 -9.34 -12.12 -4.72
C LEU A 102 -8.43 -12.70 -5.82
N ALA A 103 -7.58 -13.67 -5.49
CA ALA A 103 -6.68 -14.33 -6.44
C ALA A 103 -7.24 -15.67 -6.96
N GLU A 104 -8.33 -16.19 -6.39
CA GLU A 104 -8.89 -17.48 -6.79
C GLU A 104 -9.43 -17.42 -8.24
N GLY A 105 -9.13 -18.45 -9.03
CA GLY A 105 -9.51 -18.52 -10.45
C GLY A 105 -8.79 -17.53 -11.37
N GLN A 106 -7.88 -16.70 -10.87
CA GLN A 106 -7.11 -15.76 -11.68
C GLN A 106 -5.87 -16.41 -12.28
N ASN A 107 -5.41 -15.90 -13.42
CA ASN A 107 -4.11 -16.29 -13.97
C ASN A 107 -2.98 -15.83 -13.04
N ALA A 108 -2.14 -16.77 -12.58
CA ALA A 108 -1.08 -16.48 -11.61
C ALA A 108 -0.05 -15.45 -12.11
N LEU A 109 0.35 -15.54 -13.38
CA LEU A 109 1.32 -14.61 -13.97
C LEU A 109 0.73 -13.19 -14.04
N LYS A 110 -0.55 -13.05 -14.42
CA LYS A 110 -1.28 -11.78 -14.37
C LYS A 110 -1.25 -11.20 -12.95
N VAL A 111 -1.60 -11.98 -11.93
CA VAL A 111 -1.63 -11.51 -10.52
C VAL A 111 -0.24 -11.07 -10.06
N ILE A 112 0.81 -11.85 -10.34
CA ILE A 112 2.20 -11.51 -9.99
C ILE A 112 2.61 -10.17 -10.63
N ILE A 113 2.37 -10.00 -11.93
CA ILE A 113 2.72 -8.77 -12.64
C ILE A 113 1.96 -7.58 -12.05
N LEU A 114 0.65 -7.71 -11.86
CA LEU A 114 -0.18 -6.63 -11.34
C LEU A 114 0.17 -6.27 -9.90
N LEU A 115 0.47 -7.24 -9.02
CA LEU A 115 0.92 -6.99 -7.65
C LEU A 115 2.15 -6.08 -7.60
N VAL A 116 3.14 -6.34 -8.46
CA VAL A 116 4.36 -5.53 -8.52
C VAL A 116 4.04 -4.11 -8.96
N PHE A 117 3.27 -3.93 -10.04
CA PHE A 117 2.95 -2.58 -10.52
C PHE A 117 2.04 -1.80 -9.55
N ILE A 118 1.03 -2.45 -8.98
CA ILE A 118 0.14 -1.85 -7.99
C ILE A 118 0.95 -1.35 -6.79
N ALA A 119 1.87 -2.16 -6.25
CA ALA A 119 2.73 -1.73 -5.15
C ALA A 119 3.52 -0.45 -5.48
N PHE A 120 4.09 -0.36 -6.68
CA PHE A 120 4.82 0.84 -7.10
C PHE A 120 3.92 2.07 -7.23
N PHE A 121 2.74 1.91 -7.83
CA PHE A 121 1.80 3.02 -8.01
C PHE A 121 1.23 3.49 -6.67
N GLU A 122 0.90 2.56 -5.77
CA GLU A 122 0.50 2.89 -4.41
C GLU A 122 1.58 3.67 -3.67
N GLU A 123 2.86 3.28 -3.75
CA GLU A 123 3.91 4.02 -3.05
C GLU A 123 4.15 5.43 -3.63
N ILE A 124 3.92 5.64 -4.93
CA ILE A 124 3.94 7.00 -5.51
C ILE A 124 2.84 7.86 -4.88
N ILE A 125 1.63 7.30 -4.72
CA ILE A 125 0.49 7.98 -4.13
C ILE A 125 0.74 8.23 -2.63
N TRP A 126 0.95 7.17 -1.86
CA TRP A 126 0.94 7.24 -0.41
C TRP A 126 2.24 7.82 0.15
N ARG A 127 3.39 7.49 -0.41
CA ARG A 127 4.69 7.94 0.11
C ARG A 127 5.16 9.16 -0.65
N GLY A 128 5.12 9.08 -1.98
CA GLY A 128 5.51 10.17 -2.86
C GLY A 128 4.64 11.43 -2.74
N PHE A 129 3.37 11.30 -2.36
CA PHE A 129 2.43 12.43 -2.31
C PHE A 129 1.79 12.66 -0.94
N VAL A 130 1.06 11.67 -0.38
CA VAL A 130 0.33 11.86 0.90
C VAL A 130 1.29 12.07 2.08
N THR A 131 2.25 11.17 2.27
CA THR A 131 3.25 11.27 3.34
C THR A 131 4.13 12.50 3.15
N GLU A 132 4.59 12.76 1.92
CA GLU A 132 5.37 13.96 1.59
C GLU A 132 4.63 15.26 1.91
N PHE A 133 3.33 15.35 1.59
CA PHE A 133 2.51 16.52 1.93
C PHE A 133 2.46 16.77 3.44
N LEU A 134 2.30 15.70 4.22
CA LEU A 134 2.25 15.77 5.68
C LEU A 134 3.62 16.16 6.26
N LEU A 135 4.72 15.59 5.76
CA LEU A 135 6.09 15.94 6.16
C LEU A 135 6.46 17.40 5.85
N GLN A 136 5.82 18.02 4.85
CA GLN A 136 5.99 19.46 4.57
C GLN A 136 5.32 20.38 5.61
N ARG A 137 4.52 19.84 6.54
CA ARG A 137 3.65 20.60 7.45
C ARG A 137 3.67 20.14 8.90
N LEU A 138 4.00 18.88 9.15
CA LEU A 138 3.96 18.22 10.44
C LEU A 138 5.31 17.54 10.72
N ASP A 139 5.53 17.21 11.98
CA ASP A 139 6.67 16.39 12.38
C ASP A 139 6.58 14.96 11.83
N VAL A 140 7.71 14.25 11.91
CA VAL A 140 7.87 12.89 11.36
C VAL A 140 6.82 11.91 11.91
N VAL A 141 6.65 11.86 13.23
CA VAL A 141 5.73 10.91 13.88
C VAL A 141 4.27 11.13 13.48
N PRO A 142 3.67 12.34 13.63
CA PRO A 142 2.29 12.56 13.19
C PRO A 142 2.12 12.36 11.68
N SER A 143 3.12 12.68 10.85
CA SER A 143 3.07 12.41 9.41
C SER A 143 2.94 10.92 9.09
N ILE A 144 3.72 10.06 9.78
CA ILE A 144 3.65 8.60 9.62
C ILE A 144 2.28 8.10 10.06
N LEU A 145 1.81 8.48 11.26
CA LEU A 145 0.57 7.96 11.82
C LEU A 145 -0.67 8.39 11.01
N ILE A 146 -0.76 9.67 10.63
CA ILE A 146 -1.88 10.19 9.85
C ILE A 146 -1.86 9.59 8.44
N SER A 147 -0.71 9.53 7.77
CA SER A 147 -0.61 8.91 6.44
C SER A 147 -1.05 7.44 6.46
N SER A 148 -0.59 6.68 7.45
CA SER A 148 -0.94 5.27 7.61
C SER A 148 -2.42 5.08 7.94
N LEU A 149 -3.01 5.98 8.74
CA LEU A 149 -4.44 5.99 9.02
C LEU A 149 -5.26 6.26 7.76
N LEU A 150 -4.89 7.27 6.95
CA LEU A 150 -5.56 7.56 5.68
C LEU A 150 -5.45 6.37 4.71
N TYR A 151 -4.28 5.73 4.64
CA TYR A 151 -4.08 4.52 3.83
C TYR A 151 -4.97 3.35 4.29
N SER A 152 -5.15 3.20 5.59
CA SER A 152 -6.06 2.20 6.16
C SER A 152 -7.52 2.53 5.88
N VAL A 153 -7.94 3.78 6.07
CA VAL A 153 -9.35 4.22 5.97
C VAL A 153 -9.92 4.05 4.57
N VAL A 154 -9.15 4.20 3.50
CA VAL A 154 -9.67 3.95 2.14
C VAL A 154 -10.13 2.50 1.94
N HIS A 155 -9.67 1.56 2.77
CA HIS A 155 -10.10 0.16 2.75
C HIS A 155 -11.40 -0.10 3.53
N VAL A 156 -12.03 0.92 4.14
CA VAL A 156 -13.30 0.75 4.88
C VAL A 156 -14.41 0.11 4.04
N PHE A 157 -14.40 0.37 2.73
CA PHE A 157 -15.35 -0.19 1.78
C PHE A 157 -15.23 -1.70 1.59
N THR A 158 -14.17 -2.33 2.08
CA THR A 158 -14.04 -3.79 2.01
C THR A 158 -14.94 -4.50 3.02
N GLY A 159 -15.40 -3.80 4.07
CA GLY A 159 -16.04 -4.43 5.22
C GLY A 159 -15.15 -5.43 5.97
N ASN A 160 -13.85 -5.46 5.65
CA ASN A 160 -12.89 -6.45 6.12
C ASN A 160 -11.95 -5.80 7.14
N MET A 161 -12.12 -6.14 8.41
CA MET A 161 -11.37 -5.51 9.50
C MET A 161 -9.89 -5.91 9.46
N ALA A 162 -9.59 -7.15 9.05
CA ALA A 162 -8.22 -7.62 8.92
C ALA A 162 -7.43 -6.83 7.88
N LEU A 163 -8.04 -6.50 6.74
CA LEU A 163 -7.43 -5.71 5.69
C LEU A 163 -7.19 -4.26 6.13
N ILE A 164 -8.15 -3.65 6.84
CA ILE A 164 -8.03 -2.29 7.39
C ILE A 164 -6.85 -2.22 8.38
N VAL A 165 -6.79 -3.16 9.33
CA VAL A 165 -5.69 -3.24 10.32
C VAL A 165 -4.36 -3.54 9.63
N GLY A 166 -4.34 -4.49 8.69
CA GLY A 166 -3.14 -4.83 7.91
C GLY A 166 -2.61 -3.63 7.12
N ALA A 167 -3.49 -2.88 6.45
CA ALA A 167 -3.13 -1.67 5.72
C ALA A 167 -2.55 -0.59 6.66
N PHE A 168 -3.06 -0.43 7.88
CA PHE A 168 -2.49 0.50 8.86
C PHE A 168 -1.06 0.09 9.27
N VAL A 169 -0.86 -1.20 9.60
CA VAL A 169 0.43 -1.74 10.03
C VAL A 169 1.48 -1.64 8.91
N LEU A 170 1.15 -2.11 7.71
CA LEU A 170 2.01 -1.96 6.54
C LEU A 170 2.24 -0.47 6.21
N GLY A 171 1.19 0.32 6.39
CA GLY A 171 1.17 1.79 6.36
C GLY A 171 2.36 2.40 7.08
N ILE A 172 2.52 2.03 8.35
CA ILE A 172 3.58 2.54 9.24
C ILE A 172 4.95 2.12 8.73
N ILE A 173 5.13 0.83 8.40
CA ILE A 173 6.41 0.28 7.97
C ILE A 173 6.92 1.01 6.72
N LEU A 174 6.07 1.13 5.70
CA LEU A 174 6.45 1.75 4.42
C LEU A 174 6.66 3.27 4.56
N SER A 175 5.88 3.94 5.43
CA SER A 175 6.10 5.35 5.77
C SER A 175 7.43 5.58 6.48
N LEU A 176 7.82 4.68 7.40
CA LEU A 176 9.14 4.70 8.04
C LEU A 176 10.27 4.55 7.01
N LEU A 177 10.16 3.60 6.08
CA LEU A 177 11.15 3.44 5.01
C LEU A 177 11.29 4.71 4.18
N TYR A 178 10.16 5.32 3.81
CA TYR A 178 10.17 6.56 3.05
C TYR A 178 10.84 7.70 3.81
N VAL A 179 10.56 7.87 5.09
CA VAL A 179 11.19 8.90 5.94
C VAL A 179 12.70 8.67 6.05
N ILE A 180 13.14 7.43 6.22
CA ILE A 180 14.55 7.07 6.37
C ILE A 180 15.33 7.33 5.07
N THR A 181 14.76 6.99 3.91
CA THR A 181 15.49 7.05 2.64
C THR A 181 15.20 8.29 1.80
N GLY A 182 14.08 8.98 2.07
CA GLY A 182 13.55 10.06 1.24
C GLY A 182 13.17 9.61 -0.17
N LYS A 183 13.05 8.29 -0.42
CA LYS A 183 12.84 7.70 -1.75
C LYS A 183 11.60 6.84 -1.80
N VAL A 184 10.84 6.99 -2.88
CA VAL A 184 9.71 6.12 -3.21
C VAL A 184 10.17 4.72 -3.62
N SER A 185 11.37 4.57 -4.21
CA SER A 185 11.87 3.25 -4.63
C SER A 185 11.98 2.25 -3.47
N THR A 186 12.54 2.65 -2.33
CA THR A 186 12.75 1.74 -1.19
C THR A 186 11.45 1.10 -0.67
N PRO A 187 10.40 1.86 -0.29
CA PRO A 187 9.13 1.27 0.11
C PRO A 187 8.46 0.55 -1.06
N ALA A 188 8.59 0.99 -2.32
CA ALA A 188 7.97 0.31 -3.46
C ALA A 188 8.52 -1.10 -3.68
N PHE A 189 9.84 -1.27 -3.59
CA PHE A 189 10.46 -2.59 -3.65
C PHE A 189 10.10 -3.45 -2.43
N ALA A 190 10.08 -2.86 -1.22
CA ALA A 190 9.69 -3.57 -0.01
C ALA A 190 8.23 -4.04 -0.08
N HIS A 191 7.32 -3.16 -0.52
CA HIS A 191 5.90 -3.45 -0.70
C HIS A 191 5.70 -4.52 -1.77
N ALA A 192 6.31 -4.40 -2.96
CA ALA A 192 6.21 -5.41 -4.00
C ALA A 192 6.71 -6.79 -3.53
N LEU A 193 7.85 -6.83 -2.84
CA LEU A 193 8.39 -8.09 -2.31
C LEU A 193 7.49 -8.67 -1.22
N TRP A 194 7.00 -7.85 -0.29
CA TRP A 194 6.05 -8.27 0.74
C TRP A 194 4.76 -8.80 0.11
N SER A 195 4.22 -8.12 -0.90
CA SER A 195 3.04 -8.51 -1.66
C SER A 195 3.22 -9.87 -2.33
N LEU A 196 4.40 -10.14 -2.92
CA LEU A 196 4.72 -11.45 -3.48
C LEU A 196 4.85 -12.52 -2.39
N LEU A 197 5.50 -12.22 -1.26
CA LEU A 197 5.63 -13.16 -0.14
C LEU A 197 4.26 -13.56 0.41
N ILE A 198 3.40 -12.57 0.68
CA ILE A 198 2.11 -12.78 1.34
C ILE A 198 1.06 -13.36 0.39
N PHE A 199 1.03 -13.01 -0.89
CA PHE A 199 -0.01 -13.54 -1.81
C PHE A 199 0.43 -14.76 -2.60
N VAL A 200 1.72 -14.90 -2.92
CA VAL A 200 2.20 -15.88 -3.92
C VAL A 200 3.08 -16.96 -3.29
N VAL A 201 4.11 -16.57 -2.55
CA VAL A 201 5.14 -17.53 -2.07
C VAL A 201 4.66 -18.28 -0.84
N LEU A 202 4.18 -17.57 0.18
CA LEU A 202 3.82 -18.13 1.49
C LEU A 202 2.48 -17.56 1.99
N PRO A 203 1.36 -17.83 1.29
CA PRO A 203 0.06 -17.26 1.65
C PRO A 203 -0.47 -17.78 2.98
N LEU A 204 -0.94 -16.85 3.83
CA LEU A 204 -1.51 -17.14 5.16
C LEU A 204 -3.00 -17.47 5.05
N LYS A 205 -3.31 -18.53 4.29
CA LYS A 205 -4.67 -18.92 3.92
C LYS A 205 -5.11 -20.29 4.49
N GLY A 206 -4.30 -20.92 5.33
CA GLY A 206 -4.58 -22.26 5.85
C GLY A 206 -4.34 -22.38 7.35
N GLY A 207 -5.36 -22.83 8.07
CA GLY A 207 -5.33 -23.19 9.50
C GLY A 207 -6.35 -24.29 9.73
N PHE A 208 -5.85 -25.47 10.15
CA PHE A 208 -6.49 -26.78 10.35
C PHE A 208 -7.79 -27.10 9.59
#